data_AF-A0A7Y5C9U8-F1
#
_entry.id   AF-A0A7Y5C9U8-F1
#
_cell.length_a   1.000
_cell.length_b   1.000
_cell.length_c   1.000
_cell.angle_alpha   90.00
_cell.angle_beta   90.00
_cell.angle_gamma   90.00
#
_symmetry.space_group_name_H-M   'P 1'
#
loop_
_entity.id
_entity.type
_entity.pdbx_description
1 polymer ?
#
loop_
_entity_poly.entity_id
_entity_poly.type
_entity_poly.pdbx_seq_one_letter_code
_entity_poly.pdbx_strand_id
1 'polypeptide(L)'
;MNSSEYSTKLRELPLIRSLSASAMSGVIDALLDVSQPATYSDGEPLIKVRALGGRDGYVLLAGEVAVHKEGTPDVVVSAPALLGEMLQFNPRAQRTATVSAHGPATALKFAWEEFYARLKQRLPAAEQDAVLEAIERSVWERFGDDTIIKLSLFAGLPERIRLRASLVLQSVVERRTLSDGQVLFEQDDFCSATGYIVLRGAVRVVKTNFPPRIVSAPGILGVMLRFDPNLQWSAGATAQGEVELFRFNWQDYLAILKRRLSEPEMAQFAAAIDSNAPSHFIH
;
A
#
# COMPACT_ATOMS: atom_id res chain seq x y z
N MET A 1 26.78 -19.34 -4.12
CA MET A 1 27.16 -18.12 -4.86
C MET A 1 28.16 -17.32 -4.04
N ASN A 2 29.13 -16.69 -4.68
CA ASN A 2 30.11 -15.82 -4.01
C ASN A 2 29.60 -14.36 -3.91
N SER A 3 30.27 -13.52 -3.12
CA SER A 3 29.86 -12.12 -2.91
C SER A 3 29.81 -11.30 -4.21
N SER A 4 30.68 -11.61 -5.19
CA SER A 4 30.66 -10.93 -6.50
C SER A 4 29.43 -11.29 -7.33
N GLU A 5 28.97 -12.55 -7.29
CA GLU A 5 27.75 -12.98 -7.98
C GLU A 5 26.51 -12.33 -7.39
N TYR A 6 26.44 -12.19 -6.06
CA TYR A 6 25.35 -11.46 -5.40
C TYR A 6 25.34 -9.98 -5.79
N SER A 7 26.50 -9.31 -5.81
CA SER A 7 26.59 -7.91 -6.22
C SER A 7 26.08 -7.70 -7.65
N THR A 8 26.47 -8.58 -8.58
CA THR A 8 25.99 -8.53 -9.97
C THR A 8 24.47 -8.68 -10.04
N LYS A 9 23.90 -9.66 -9.32
CA LYS A 9 22.44 -9.86 -9.30
C LYS A 9 21.68 -8.72 -8.65
N LEU A 10 22.23 -8.10 -7.61
CA LEU A 10 21.62 -6.94 -6.97
C LEU A 10 21.55 -5.74 -7.93
N ARG A 11 22.58 -5.52 -8.77
CA ARG A 11 22.55 -4.45 -9.79
C ARG A 11 21.44 -4.62 -10.81
N GLU A 12 20.95 -5.84 -11.02
CA GLU A 12 19.86 -6.13 -11.95
C GLU A 12 18.48 -5.77 -11.37
N LEU A 13 18.35 -5.56 -10.05
CA LEU A 13 17.07 -5.19 -9.42
C LEU A 13 16.53 -3.88 -10.02
N PRO A 14 15.27 -3.84 -10.51
CA PRO A 14 14.69 -2.64 -11.11
C PRO A 14 14.83 -1.38 -10.26
N LEU A 15 14.54 -1.48 -8.95
CA LEU A 15 14.65 -0.36 -8.01
C LEU A 15 16.09 0.16 -7.84
N ILE A 16 17.10 -0.70 -8.00
CA ILE A 16 18.51 -0.31 -7.85
C ILE A 16 18.99 0.38 -9.12
N ARG A 17 18.51 -0.07 -10.29
CA ARG A 17 18.88 0.51 -11.60
C ARG A 17 18.47 1.96 -11.79
N SER A 18 17.44 2.42 -11.07
CA SER A 18 17.00 3.82 -11.12
C SER A 18 17.82 4.77 -10.24
N LEU A 19 18.76 4.26 -9.45
CA LEU A 19 19.55 5.06 -8.52
C LEU A 19 20.81 5.64 -9.16
N SER A 20 21.37 6.68 -8.55
CA SER A 20 22.72 7.15 -8.88
C SER A 20 23.76 6.05 -8.66
N ALA A 21 24.91 6.10 -9.33
CA ALA A 21 25.96 5.10 -9.14
C ALA A 21 26.45 5.02 -7.68
N SER A 22 26.51 6.16 -6.98
CA SER A 22 26.85 6.25 -5.56
C SER A 22 25.80 5.55 -4.69
N ALA A 23 24.54 5.94 -4.83
CA ALA A 23 23.43 5.35 -4.08
C ALA A 23 23.30 3.84 -4.36
N MET A 24 23.43 3.44 -5.62
CA MET A 24 23.45 2.03 -6.04
C MET A 24 24.51 1.22 -5.29
N SER A 25 25.76 1.71 -5.28
CA SER A 25 26.84 1.02 -4.57
C SER A 25 26.56 0.93 -3.07
N GLY A 26 26.13 2.04 -2.45
CA GLY A 26 25.83 2.06 -1.02
C GLY A 26 24.66 1.15 -0.62
N VAL A 27 23.63 1.03 -1.46
CA VAL A 27 22.51 0.09 -1.25
C VAL A 27 22.98 -1.37 -1.36
N ILE A 28 23.76 -1.69 -2.39
CA ILE A 28 24.28 -3.05 -2.60
C ILE A 28 25.12 -3.47 -1.40
N ASP A 29 26.06 -2.63 -0.99
CA ASP A 29 26.91 -2.95 0.14
C ASP A 29 26.11 -3.05 1.44
N ALA A 30 25.14 -2.14 1.66
CA ALA A 30 24.26 -2.20 2.82
C ALA A 30 23.48 -3.52 2.86
N LEU A 31 22.94 -3.99 1.73
CA LEU A 31 22.24 -5.27 1.64
C LEU A 31 23.19 -6.44 1.92
N LEU A 32 24.37 -6.46 1.29
CA LEU A 32 25.34 -7.55 1.48
C LEU A 32 25.81 -7.65 2.94
N ASP A 33 25.96 -6.52 3.63
CA ASP A 33 26.36 -6.48 5.05
C ASP A 33 25.34 -7.13 6.00
N VAL A 34 24.04 -6.94 5.74
CA VAL A 34 22.97 -7.36 6.68
C VAL A 34 22.24 -8.62 6.25
N SER A 35 22.55 -9.13 5.06
CA SER A 35 21.83 -10.26 4.49
C SER A 35 22.47 -11.59 4.81
N GLN A 36 21.62 -12.60 4.98
CA GLN A 36 22.00 -14.01 5.03
C GLN A 36 21.47 -14.73 3.78
N PRO A 37 22.31 -15.46 3.03
CA PRO A 37 21.84 -16.25 1.90
C PRO A 37 20.97 -17.41 2.38
N ALA A 38 19.89 -17.65 1.66
CA ALA A 38 18.97 -18.75 1.91
C ALA A 38 18.54 -19.40 0.58
N THR A 39 18.35 -20.71 0.61
CA THR A 39 17.85 -21.51 -0.50
C THR A 39 16.52 -22.13 -0.11
N TYR A 40 15.59 -22.20 -1.05
CA TYR A 40 14.25 -22.70 -0.83
C TYR A 40 13.91 -23.80 -1.83
N SER A 41 13.29 -24.86 -1.34
CA SER A 41 12.71 -25.91 -2.19
C SER A 41 11.35 -25.48 -2.73
N ASP A 42 10.86 -26.14 -3.78
CA ASP A 42 9.52 -25.87 -4.33
C ASP A 42 8.43 -25.93 -3.24
N GLY A 43 7.55 -24.92 -3.23
CA GLY A 43 6.49 -24.75 -2.23
C GLY A 43 6.93 -24.25 -0.86
N GLU A 44 8.24 -24.16 -0.58
CA GLU A 44 8.73 -23.72 0.72
C GLU A 44 8.43 -22.23 0.96
N PRO A 45 7.85 -21.85 2.12
CA PRO A 45 7.44 -20.48 2.37
C PRO A 45 8.63 -19.59 2.79
N LEU A 46 8.85 -18.50 2.05
CA LEU A 46 9.76 -17.40 2.41
C LEU A 46 9.07 -16.46 3.41
N ILE A 47 7.80 -16.15 3.17
CA ILE A 47 6.97 -15.27 3.98
C ILE A 47 5.66 -15.99 4.28
N LYS A 48 5.25 -16.07 5.54
CA LYS A 48 3.94 -16.62 5.92
C LYS A 48 2.98 -15.49 6.28
N VAL A 49 1.75 -15.56 5.76
CA VAL A 49 0.67 -14.65 6.15
C VAL A 49 0.45 -14.69 7.67
N ARG A 50 0.16 -13.54 8.30
CA ARG A 50 -0.02 -13.38 9.75
C ARG A 50 1.15 -13.82 10.65
N ALA A 51 2.32 -14.17 10.10
CA ALA A 51 3.49 -14.46 10.93
C ALA A 51 3.85 -13.26 11.80
N LEU A 52 3.97 -13.50 13.11
CA LEU A 52 4.48 -12.53 14.08
C LEU A 52 5.99 -12.36 13.85
N GLY A 53 6.49 -11.13 13.91
CA GLY A 53 7.91 -10.85 13.64
C GLY A 53 8.21 -10.49 12.19
N GLY A 54 7.26 -9.85 11.49
CA GLY A 54 7.34 -9.55 10.08
C GLY A 54 8.55 -8.77 9.57
N ARG A 55 9.51 -8.31 10.39
CA ARG A 55 10.55 -7.32 10.06
C ARG A 55 11.51 -7.69 8.93
N ASP A 56 11.44 -8.91 8.42
CA ASP A 56 12.32 -9.38 7.38
C ASP A 56 11.99 -8.78 5.99
N GLY A 57 12.99 -8.60 5.16
CA GLY A 57 12.89 -8.43 3.72
C GLY A 57 13.64 -9.55 3.02
N TYR A 58 13.32 -9.78 1.75
CA TYR A 58 14.05 -10.74 0.94
C TYR A 58 14.42 -10.12 -0.40
N VAL A 59 15.63 -10.38 -0.89
CA VAL A 59 15.96 -10.20 -2.29
C VAL A 59 16.02 -11.57 -2.94
N LEU A 60 15.06 -11.87 -3.80
CA LEU A 60 15.10 -13.05 -4.67
C LEU A 60 16.20 -12.86 -5.72
N LEU A 61 17.20 -13.73 -5.72
CA LEU A 61 18.36 -13.68 -6.60
C LEU A 61 18.22 -14.64 -7.80
N ALA A 62 17.54 -15.76 -7.61
CA ALA A 62 17.28 -16.77 -8.63
C ALA A 62 16.00 -17.54 -8.34
N GLY A 63 15.36 -18.07 -9.39
CA GLY A 63 14.09 -18.80 -9.31
C GLY A 63 12.87 -17.87 -9.37
N GLU A 64 11.73 -18.41 -8.97
CA GLU A 64 10.45 -17.71 -8.92
C GLU A 64 9.78 -17.93 -7.56
N VAL A 65 8.86 -17.03 -7.22
CA VAL A 65 8.01 -17.18 -6.04
C VAL A 65 6.55 -16.94 -6.42
N ALA A 66 5.64 -17.69 -5.79
CA ALA A 66 4.22 -17.44 -5.85
C ALA A 66 3.78 -16.63 -4.63
N VAL A 67 3.06 -15.52 -4.88
CA VAL A 67 2.48 -14.65 -3.86
C VAL A 67 0.99 -14.98 -3.77
N HIS A 68 0.58 -15.59 -2.66
CA HIS A 68 -0.81 -15.93 -2.37
C HIS A 68 -1.41 -14.95 -1.37
N LYS A 69 -2.49 -14.28 -1.76
CA LYS A 69 -3.26 -13.39 -0.90
C LYS A 69 -4.75 -13.70 -1.05
N GLU A 70 -5.42 -13.85 0.08
CA GLU A 70 -6.84 -14.17 0.13
C GLU A 70 -7.68 -13.13 -0.65
N GLY A 71 -8.56 -13.62 -1.53
CA GLY A 71 -9.44 -12.79 -2.34
C GLY A 71 -8.76 -12.09 -3.53
N THR A 72 -7.52 -12.45 -3.85
CA THR A 72 -6.82 -11.98 -5.05
C THR A 72 -6.20 -13.15 -5.81
N PRO A 73 -6.10 -13.11 -7.15
CA PRO A 73 -5.37 -14.11 -7.92
C PRO A 73 -3.90 -14.19 -7.48
N ASP A 74 -3.33 -15.38 -7.53
CA ASP A 74 -1.91 -15.59 -7.24
C ASP A 74 -1.05 -14.86 -8.27
N VAL A 75 0.06 -14.30 -7.79
CA VAL A 75 1.04 -13.60 -8.64
C VAL A 75 2.36 -14.33 -8.57
N VAL A 76 2.92 -14.69 -9.73
CA VAL A 76 4.28 -15.24 -9.84
C VAL A 76 5.26 -14.10 -10.05
N VAL A 77 6.34 -14.09 -9.27
CA VAL A 77 7.40 -13.09 -9.32
C VAL A 77 8.73 -13.78 -9.59
N SER A 78 9.36 -13.47 -10.71
CA SER A 78 10.67 -14.00 -11.08
C SER A 78 11.81 -13.15 -10.53
N ALA A 79 12.97 -13.77 -10.31
CA ALA A 79 14.19 -13.06 -9.93
C ALA A 79 14.73 -12.14 -11.06
N PRO A 80 15.40 -11.02 -10.73
CA PRO A 80 15.64 -10.51 -9.39
C PRO A 80 14.46 -9.68 -8.87
N ALA A 81 14.09 -9.87 -7.61
CA ALA A 81 12.99 -9.13 -7.00
C ALA A 81 13.23 -8.84 -5.51
N LEU A 82 12.92 -7.62 -5.07
CA LEU A 82 12.74 -7.31 -3.66
C LEU A 82 11.36 -7.82 -3.22
N LEU A 83 11.26 -8.49 -2.08
CA LEU A 83 10.03 -9.06 -1.52
C LEU A 83 9.83 -8.58 -0.08
N GLY A 84 8.57 -8.50 0.33
CA GLY A 84 8.18 -8.12 1.69
C GLY A 84 8.16 -6.60 1.93
N GLU A 85 8.34 -5.79 0.89
CA GLU A 85 8.29 -4.34 0.90
C GLU A 85 6.92 -3.78 1.32
N MET A 86 5.83 -4.49 1.03
CA MET A 86 4.47 -4.11 1.47
C MET A 86 4.33 -3.98 3.00
N LEU A 87 5.15 -4.71 3.76
CA LEU A 87 5.11 -4.62 5.22
C LEU A 87 5.44 -3.21 5.72
N GLN A 88 6.30 -2.49 5.00
CA GLN A 88 6.66 -1.15 5.38
C GLN A 88 5.42 -0.24 5.42
N PHE A 89 4.44 -0.50 4.58
CA PHE A 89 3.20 0.28 4.53
C PHE A 89 2.13 -0.27 5.48
N ASN A 90 2.33 -1.44 6.09
CA ASN A 90 1.34 -2.06 6.97
C ASN A 90 1.48 -1.56 8.42
N PRO A 91 0.49 -0.82 8.98
CA PRO A 91 0.50 -0.35 10.38
C PRO A 91 0.64 -1.45 11.41
N ARG A 92 0.12 -2.64 11.12
CA ARG A 92 0.04 -3.75 12.07
C ARG A 92 1.30 -4.61 12.06
N ALA A 93 2.27 -4.28 11.19
CA ALA A 93 3.44 -5.11 10.92
C ALA A 93 3.09 -6.59 10.65
N GLN A 94 1.90 -6.84 10.08
CA GLN A 94 1.42 -8.17 9.72
C GLN A 94 1.66 -8.44 8.24
N ARG A 95 2.03 -9.68 7.91
CA ARG A 95 2.07 -10.11 6.50
C ARG A 95 0.66 -10.30 5.98
N THR A 96 0.36 -9.67 4.85
CA THR A 96 -0.94 -9.72 4.18
C THR A 96 -1.03 -10.83 3.13
N ALA A 97 0.11 -11.45 2.79
CA ALA A 97 0.22 -12.51 1.81
C ALA A 97 1.23 -13.57 2.31
N THR A 98 1.09 -14.78 1.80
CA THR A 98 2.12 -15.83 1.87
C THR A 98 2.94 -15.76 0.58
N VAL A 99 4.25 -15.86 0.70
CA VAL A 99 5.17 -15.96 -0.44
C VAL A 99 5.91 -17.28 -0.32
N SER A 100 5.75 -18.14 -1.30
CA SER A 100 6.39 -19.46 -1.37
C SER A 100 7.21 -19.59 -2.64
N ALA A 101 8.28 -20.38 -2.59
CA ALA A 101 9.06 -20.69 -3.77
C ALA A 101 8.20 -21.44 -4.81
N HIS A 102 8.37 -21.08 -6.08
CA HIS A 102 7.76 -21.75 -7.23
C HIS A 102 8.90 -22.37 -8.05
N GLY A 103 9.22 -23.63 -7.73
CA GLY A 103 10.50 -24.26 -8.05
C GLY A 103 11.64 -23.87 -7.09
N PRO A 104 12.87 -24.38 -7.31
CA PRO A 104 14.03 -24.02 -6.51
C PRO A 104 14.34 -22.52 -6.58
N ALA A 105 14.52 -21.88 -5.43
CA ALA A 105 14.77 -20.44 -5.33
C ALA A 105 15.97 -20.12 -4.43
N THR A 106 16.64 -19.01 -4.69
CA THR A 106 17.72 -18.46 -3.85
C THR A 106 17.43 -17.02 -3.52
N ALA A 107 17.55 -16.63 -2.25
CA ALA A 107 17.32 -15.27 -1.80
C ALA A 107 18.35 -14.80 -0.77
N LEU A 108 18.48 -13.48 -0.63
CA LEU A 108 19.11 -12.83 0.51
C LEU A 108 18.02 -12.43 1.50
N LYS A 109 18.07 -12.96 2.72
CA LYS A 109 17.17 -12.59 3.81
C LYS A 109 17.83 -11.52 4.68
N PHE A 110 17.12 -10.45 5.00
CA PHE A 110 17.62 -9.38 5.87
C PHE A 110 16.53 -8.80 6.76
N ALA A 111 16.87 -8.02 7.78
CA ALA A 111 15.92 -7.23 8.56
C ALA A 111 15.82 -5.78 8.06
N TRP A 112 14.61 -5.26 7.86
CA TRP A 112 14.39 -3.89 7.35
C TRP A 112 15.05 -2.82 8.22
N GLU A 113 14.96 -2.96 9.54
CA GLU A 113 15.53 -2.00 10.50
C GLU A 113 17.06 -1.92 10.37
N GLU A 114 17.73 -3.07 10.21
CA GLU A 114 19.18 -3.14 10.03
C GLU A 114 19.61 -2.57 8.68
N PHE A 115 18.87 -2.89 7.61
CA PHE A 115 19.11 -2.32 6.29
C PHE A 115 19.02 -0.79 6.33
N TYR A 116 17.98 -0.23 6.94
CA TYR A 116 17.84 1.23 7.08
C TYR A 116 18.93 1.86 7.93
N ALA A 117 19.36 1.20 9.01
CA ALA A 117 20.48 1.66 9.80
C ALA A 117 21.77 1.72 8.98
N ARG A 118 22.03 0.74 8.10
CA ARG A 118 23.18 0.75 7.19
C ARG A 118 23.08 1.83 6.11
N LEU A 119 21.91 2.04 5.53
CA LEU A 119 21.71 3.15 4.58
C LEU A 119 22.02 4.49 5.22
N LYS A 120 21.57 4.72 6.46
CA LYS A 120 21.84 5.97 7.19
C LYS A 120 23.34 6.20 7.47
N GLN A 121 24.11 5.13 7.64
CA GLN A 121 25.55 5.20 7.86
C GLN A 121 26.33 5.45 6.55
N ARG A 122 25.82 4.95 5.41
CA ARG A 122 26.56 4.89 4.14
C ARG A 122 26.16 5.99 3.15
N LEU A 123 24.92 6.48 3.21
CA LEU A 123 24.37 7.39 2.21
C LEU A 123 24.05 8.77 2.79
N PRO A 124 24.23 9.85 2.02
CA PRO A 124 23.68 11.16 2.38
C PRO A 124 22.13 11.13 2.35
N ALA A 125 21.49 12.04 3.09
CA ALA A 125 20.04 12.05 3.25
C ALA A 125 19.25 12.06 1.92
N ALA A 126 19.71 12.83 0.92
CA ALA A 126 19.06 12.89 -0.39
C ALA A 126 19.09 11.53 -1.13
N GLU A 127 20.17 10.76 -0.98
CA GLU A 127 20.25 9.41 -1.57
C GLU A 127 19.41 8.40 -0.78
N GLN A 128 19.32 8.54 0.55
CA GLN A 128 18.39 7.74 1.36
C GLN A 128 16.93 7.95 0.90
N ASP A 129 16.53 9.20 0.64
CA ASP A 129 15.20 9.52 0.13
C ASP A 129 14.95 8.91 -1.25
N ALA A 130 15.94 8.95 -2.15
CA ALA A 130 15.85 8.33 -3.47
C ALA A 130 15.69 6.80 -3.39
N VAL A 131 16.35 6.15 -2.44
CA VAL A 131 16.19 4.70 -2.20
C VAL A 131 14.79 4.38 -1.71
N LEU A 132 14.26 5.16 -0.76
CA LEU A 132 12.89 4.97 -0.27
C LEU A 132 11.86 5.18 -1.38
N GLU A 133 12.03 6.20 -2.22
CA GLU A 133 11.16 6.44 -3.37
C GLU A 133 11.24 5.28 -4.39
N ALA A 134 12.44 4.74 -4.65
CA ALA A 134 12.59 3.60 -5.55
C ALA A 134 11.92 2.33 -5.00
N ILE A 135 11.99 2.08 -3.68
CA ILE A 135 11.25 1.00 -3.02
C ILE A 135 9.75 1.22 -3.17
N GLU A 136 9.23 2.41 -2.86
CA GLU A 136 7.81 2.76 -2.98
C GLU A 136 7.29 2.57 -4.42
N ARG A 137 8.05 3.04 -5.42
CA ARG A 137 7.72 2.86 -6.84
C ARG A 137 7.68 1.39 -7.23
N SER A 138 8.67 0.61 -6.80
CA SER A 138 8.72 -0.84 -7.04
C SER A 138 7.51 -1.57 -6.43
N VAL A 139 7.04 -1.14 -5.25
CA VAL A 139 5.82 -1.69 -4.64
C VAL A 139 4.61 -1.41 -5.52
N TRP A 140 4.50 -0.16 -5.97
CA TRP A 140 3.37 0.30 -6.79
C TRP A 140 3.31 -0.38 -8.15
N GLU A 141 4.44 -0.46 -8.86
CA GLU A 141 4.51 -1.12 -10.17
C GLU A 141 4.06 -2.58 -10.10
N ARG A 142 4.26 -3.24 -8.96
CA ARG A 142 3.92 -4.65 -8.78
C ARG A 142 2.51 -4.88 -8.23
N PHE A 143 2.08 -4.06 -7.29
CA PHE A 143 0.87 -4.31 -6.51
C PHE A 143 -0.14 -3.17 -6.54
N GLY A 144 0.20 -2.03 -7.13
CA GLY A 144 -0.65 -0.86 -7.20
C GLY A 144 -1.98 -1.18 -7.87
N ASP A 145 -3.06 -0.77 -7.23
CA ASP A 145 -4.37 -0.74 -7.87
C ASP A 145 -4.55 0.63 -8.54
N ASP A 146 -4.49 0.64 -9.87
CA ASP A 146 -4.67 1.83 -10.71
C ASP A 146 -5.94 2.63 -10.37
N THR A 147 -6.95 1.99 -9.79
CA THR A 147 -8.17 2.64 -9.33
C THR A 147 -7.90 3.57 -8.15
N ILE A 148 -7.09 3.14 -7.18
CA ILE A 148 -6.80 3.89 -5.95
C ILE A 148 -6.01 5.17 -6.27
N ILE A 149 -4.97 5.08 -7.11
CA ILE A 149 -4.13 6.26 -7.42
C ILE A 149 -4.87 7.30 -8.25
N LYS A 150 -5.88 6.87 -9.01
CA LYS A 150 -6.72 7.73 -9.85
C LYS A 150 -7.93 8.30 -9.11
N LEU A 151 -8.08 7.99 -7.81
CA LEU A 151 -9.14 8.60 -7.01
C LEU A 151 -9.02 10.12 -7.05
N SER A 152 -10.11 10.79 -7.38
CA SER A 152 -10.22 12.25 -7.37
C SER A 152 -9.96 12.85 -6.00
N LEU A 153 -10.06 12.06 -4.92
CA LEU A 153 -9.59 12.41 -3.58
C LEU A 153 -8.13 12.93 -3.61
N PHE A 154 -7.29 12.32 -4.45
CA PHE A 154 -5.87 12.64 -4.57
C PHE A 154 -5.56 13.61 -5.72
N ALA A 155 -6.58 14.22 -6.32
CA ALA A 155 -6.38 15.21 -7.38
C ALA A 155 -5.58 16.42 -6.85
N GLY A 156 -4.62 16.88 -7.64
CA GLY A 156 -3.74 18.00 -7.29
C GLY A 156 -2.55 17.64 -6.39
N LEU A 157 -2.44 16.40 -5.89
CA LEU A 157 -1.27 15.98 -5.13
C LEU A 157 -0.04 15.80 -6.04
N PRO A 158 1.17 16.20 -5.57
CA PRO A 158 2.40 15.76 -6.18
C PRO A 158 2.45 14.23 -6.28
N GLU A 159 3.00 13.72 -7.37
CA GLU A 159 3.02 12.29 -7.68
C GLU A 159 3.56 11.44 -6.52
N ARG A 160 4.66 11.90 -5.89
CA ARG A 160 5.27 11.24 -4.73
C ARG A 160 4.30 11.11 -3.54
N ILE A 161 3.60 12.18 -3.18
CA ILE A 161 2.64 12.17 -2.06
C ILE A 161 1.44 11.29 -2.42
N ARG A 162 0.94 11.40 -3.65
CA ARG A 162 -0.17 10.58 -4.16
C ARG A 162 0.16 9.09 -4.12
N LEU A 163 1.36 8.69 -4.53
CA LEU A 163 1.84 7.32 -4.49
C LEU A 163 1.84 6.77 -3.06
N ARG A 164 2.47 7.49 -2.13
CA ARG A 164 2.53 7.12 -0.71
C ARG A 164 1.14 7.04 -0.08
N ALA A 165 0.29 8.03 -0.37
CA ALA A 165 -1.08 8.07 0.09
C ALA A 165 -1.89 6.85 -0.39
N SER A 166 -1.70 6.46 -1.65
CA SER A 166 -2.37 5.31 -2.26
C SER A 166 -1.87 3.99 -1.68
N LEU A 167 -0.57 3.81 -1.52
CA LEU A 167 0.04 2.61 -0.92
C LEU A 167 -0.43 2.41 0.53
N VAL A 168 -0.47 3.49 1.32
CA VAL A 168 -0.95 3.44 2.70
C VAL A 168 -2.45 3.14 2.74
N LEU A 169 -3.25 3.68 1.80
CA LEU A 169 -4.68 3.37 1.74
C LEU A 169 -4.89 1.90 1.40
N GLN A 170 -4.16 1.40 0.40
CA GLN A 170 -4.20 0.00 -0.02
C GLN A 170 -3.83 -0.98 1.11
N SER A 171 -3.01 -0.57 2.08
CA SER A 171 -2.61 -1.42 3.20
C SER A 171 -3.64 -1.51 4.33
N VAL A 172 -4.63 -0.60 4.35
CA VAL A 172 -5.66 -0.54 5.42
C VAL A 172 -7.08 -0.81 4.94
N VAL A 173 -7.30 -0.96 3.63
CA VAL A 173 -8.61 -1.26 3.06
C VAL A 173 -8.98 -2.74 3.21
N GLU A 174 -10.27 -2.98 3.44
CA GLU A 174 -10.92 -4.28 3.39
C GLU A 174 -11.84 -4.34 2.17
N ARG A 175 -11.69 -5.35 1.31
CA ARG A 175 -12.57 -5.55 0.15
C ARG A 175 -13.91 -6.13 0.60
N ARG A 176 -15.00 -5.59 0.06
CA ARG A 176 -16.37 -6.06 0.26
C ARG A 176 -17.11 -6.10 -1.07
N THR A 177 -18.07 -7.01 -1.16
CA THR A 177 -19.05 -7.05 -2.24
C THR A 177 -20.44 -6.93 -1.61
N LEU A 178 -21.30 -6.13 -2.24
CA LEU A 178 -22.70 -5.97 -1.85
C LEU A 178 -23.60 -6.42 -3.00
N SER A 179 -24.73 -7.03 -2.65
CA SER A 179 -25.81 -7.34 -3.60
C SER A 179 -26.76 -6.15 -3.76
N ASP A 180 -27.59 -6.19 -4.81
CA ASP A 180 -28.58 -5.13 -5.09
C ASP A 180 -29.49 -4.85 -3.89
N GLY A 181 -29.70 -3.57 -3.59
CA GLY A 181 -30.52 -3.11 -2.47
C GLY A 181 -29.90 -3.29 -1.08
N GLN A 182 -28.72 -3.93 -0.96
CA GLN A 182 -28.07 -4.10 0.33
C GLN A 182 -27.64 -2.74 0.91
N VAL A 183 -27.98 -2.52 2.18
CA VAL A 183 -27.62 -1.31 2.92
C VAL A 183 -26.11 -1.32 3.21
N LEU A 184 -25.45 -0.20 2.89
CA LEU A 184 -24.06 0.05 3.23
C LEU A 184 -23.94 0.79 4.57
N PHE A 185 -24.81 1.77 4.82
CA PHE A 185 -25.02 2.43 6.12
C PHE A 185 -26.37 3.14 6.14
N GLU A 186 -26.93 3.33 7.33
CA GLU A 186 -28.18 4.08 7.54
C GLU A 186 -27.87 5.54 7.91
N GLN A 187 -28.84 6.43 7.69
CA GLN A 187 -28.74 7.82 8.14
C GLN A 187 -28.75 7.86 9.68
N ASP A 188 -27.99 8.79 10.27
CA ASP A 188 -27.87 9.05 11.71
C ASP A 188 -27.12 7.95 12.51
N ASP A 189 -26.78 6.83 11.87
CA ASP A 189 -25.91 5.81 12.44
C ASP A 189 -24.49 6.31 12.68
N PHE A 190 -23.85 5.80 13.74
CA PHE A 190 -22.47 6.12 14.06
C PHE A 190 -21.50 5.51 13.05
N CYS A 191 -20.72 6.34 12.35
CA CYS A 191 -19.84 5.90 11.28
C CYS A 191 -18.47 5.41 11.77
N SER A 192 -18.07 5.71 13.02
CA SER A 192 -16.75 5.37 13.56
C SER A 192 -15.58 5.82 12.66
N ALA A 193 -15.71 6.95 11.95
CA ALA A 193 -14.74 7.42 10.95
C ALA A 193 -14.52 6.43 9.77
N THR A 194 -15.52 5.63 9.42
CA THR A 194 -15.46 4.71 8.28
C THR A 194 -15.53 5.48 6.95
N GLY A 195 -14.72 5.07 5.98
CA GLY A 195 -14.79 5.48 4.59
C GLY A 195 -14.98 4.29 3.65
N TYR A 196 -15.54 4.54 2.47
CA TYR A 196 -15.75 3.55 1.42
C TYR A 196 -15.24 4.06 0.07
N ILE A 197 -14.66 3.17 -0.73
CA ILE A 197 -14.24 3.44 -2.12
C ILE A 197 -14.98 2.46 -3.01
N VAL A 198 -15.85 2.96 -3.88
CA VAL A 198 -16.58 2.17 -4.88
C VAL A 198 -15.62 1.83 -6.01
N LEU A 199 -15.32 0.55 -6.19
CA LEU A 199 -14.40 0.04 -7.23
C LEU A 199 -15.15 -0.38 -8.49
N ARG A 200 -16.35 -0.92 -8.32
CA ARG A 200 -17.25 -1.33 -9.40
C ARG A 200 -18.71 -1.16 -8.97
N GLY A 201 -19.58 -0.85 -9.91
CA GLY A 201 -21.01 -0.63 -9.66
C GLY A 201 -21.30 0.79 -9.21
N ALA A 202 -22.46 0.97 -8.57
CA ALA A 202 -22.92 2.26 -8.10
C ALA A 202 -23.66 2.15 -6.75
N VAL A 203 -23.55 3.18 -5.94
CA VAL A 203 -24.23 3.29 -4.65
C VAL A 203 -25.22 4.45 -4.70
N ARG A 204 -26.45 4.20 -4.30
CA ARG A 204 -27.49 5.23 -4.13
C ARG A 204 -27.44 5.77 -2.72
N VAL A 205 -27.16 7.07 -2.62
CA VAL A 205 -27.11 7.85 -1.38
C VAL A 205 -28.40 8.66 -1.25
N VAL A 206 -29.08 8.56 -0.10
CA VAL A 206 -30.34 9.22 0.18
C VAL A 206 -30.22 10.01 1.47
N LYS A 207 -30.48 11.32 1.39
CA LYS A 207 -30.52 12.23 2.54
C LYS A 207 -31.91 12.84 2.66
N THR A 208 -32.42 12.93 3.88
CA THR A 208 -33.72 13.55 4.15
C THR A 208 -33.77 14.99 3.60
N ASN A 209 -34.81 15.32 2.84
CA ASN A 209 -35.01 16.62 2.15
C ASN A 209 -34.08 16.93 0.97
N PHE A 210 -33.29 15.96 0.49
CA PHE A 210 -32.46 16.12 -0.70
C PHE A 210 -32.78 15.04 -1.73
N PRO A 211 -32.65 15.33 -3.04
CA PRO A 211 -32.79 14.30 -4.06
C PRO A 211 -31.70 13.22 -3.90
N PRO A 212 -32.00 11.94 -4.19
CA PRO A 212 -31.02 10.88 -4.16
C PRO A 212 -29.84 11.18 -5.10
N ARG A 213 -28.63 10.85 -4.65
CA ARG A 213 -27.39 10.96 -5.43
C ARG A 213 -26.84 9.57 -5.73
N ILE A 214 -26.32 9.38 -6.94
CA ILE A 214 -25.62 8.15 -7.32
C ILE A 214 -24.11 8.40 -7.28
N VAL A 215 -23.38 7.48 -6.64
CA VAL A 215 -21.92 7.48 -6.63
C VAL A 215 -21.44 6.22 -7.34
N SER A 216 -20.93 6.40 -8.56
CA SER A 216 -20.41 5.32 -9.40
C SER A 216 -18.90 5.13 -9.19
N ALA A 217 -18.40 3.96 -9.55
CA ALA A 217 -16.96 3.69 -9.58
C ALA A 217 -16.21 4.53 -10.64
N PRO A 218 -14.96 4.96 -10.37
CA PRO A 218 -14.35 5.02 -9.05
C PRO A 218 -14.96 6.17 -8.24
N GLY A 219 -15.46 5.87 -7.05
CA GLY A 219 -16.13 6.83 -6.19
C GLY A 219 -15.66 6.69 -4.75
N ILE A 220 -15.70 7.77 -3.98
CA ILE A 220 -15.45 7.72 -2.54
C ILE A 220 -16.69 8.21 -1.80
N LEU A 221 -16.99 7.55 -0.70
CA LEU A 221 -18.04 7.86 0.25
C LEU A 221 -17.41 7.90 1.63
N GLY A 222 -17.85 8.80 2.50
CA GLY A 222 -17.33 8.83 3.86
C GLY A 222 -17.77 10.04 4.64
N VAL A 223 -17.43 10.00 5.92
CA VAL A 223 -17.44 11.16 6.81
C VAL A 223 -16.01 11.39 7.25
N MET A 224 -15.47 12.56 6.92
CA MET A 224 -14.17 12.97 7.41
C MET A 224 -14.35 13.64 8.77
N LEU A 225 -13.56 13.22 9.77
CA LEU A 225 -13.63 13.69 11.17
C LEU A 225 -13.70 15.20 11.34
N ARG A 226 -13.05 15.94 10.44
CA ARG A 226 -13.01 17.40 10.49
C ARG A 226 -14.36 18.04 10.16
N PHE A 227 -15.20 17.37 9.39
CA PHE A 227 -16.48 17.91 8.93
C PHE A 227 -17.67 17.48 9.77
N ASP A 228 -17.56 16.38 10.51
CA ASP A 228 -18.59 15.96 11.45
C ASP A 228 -17.97 15.50 12.78
N PRO A 229 -18.05 16.32 13.84
CA PRO A 229 -17.53 15.98 15.16
C PRO A 229 -18.34 14.86 15.85
N ASN A 230 -19.59 14.62 15.42
CA ASN A 230 -20.45 13.60 16.02
C ASN A 230 -20.25 12.22 15.39
N LEU A 231 -19.53 12.15 14.26
CA LEU A 231 -19.24 10.93 13.53
C LEU A 231 -20.52 10.14 13.17
N GLN A 232 -21.54 10.82 12.66
CA GLN A 232 -22.77 10.21 12.21
C GLN A 232 -22.90 10.28 10.68
N TRP A 233 -23.59 9.34 10.08
CA TRP A 233 -23.89 9.41 8.65
C TRP A 233 -25.00 10.44 8.40
N SER A 234 -24.71 11.49 7.65
CA SER A 234 -25.71 12.50 7.26
C SER A 234 -26.72 11.99 6.22
N ALA A 235 -26.52 10.79 5.66
CA ALA A 235 -27.38 10.14 4.67
C ALA A 235 -27.33 8.61 4.82
N GLY A 236 -28.31 7.90 4.26
CA GLY A 236 -28.24 6.45 4.08
C GLY A 236 -27.67 6.08 2.71
N ALA A 237 -27.06 4.90 2.58
CA ALA A 237 -26.50 4.41 1.32
C ALA A 237 -26.88 2.95 1.06
N THR A 238 -27.26 2.65 -0.19
CA THR A 238 -27.66 1.31 -0.65
C THR A 238 -26.99 0.96 -1.97
N ALA A 239 -26.61 -0.29 -2.17
CA ALA A 239 -26.04 -0.76 -3.43
C ALA A 239 -27.09 -0.74 -4.56
N GLN A 240 -26.67 -0.36 -5.77
CA GLN A 240 -27.44 -0.51 -7.00
C GLN A 240 -26.78 -1.57 -7.90
N GLY A 241 -27.39 -2.75 -7.95
CA GLY A 241 -26.76 -3.94 -8.52
C GLY A 241 -25.66 -4.51 -7.64
N GLU A 242 -24.78 -5.31 -8.25
CA GLU A 242 -23.57 -5.80 -7.58
C GLU A 242 -22.54 -4.67 -7.48
N VAL A 243 -22.06 -4.41 -6.25
CA VAL A 243 -21.09 -3.37 -5.96
C VAL A 243 -19.87 -3.98 -5.31
N GLU A 244 -18.69 -3.70 -5.87
CA GLU A 244 -17.41 -4.02 -5.23
C GLU A 244 -16.83 -2.74 -4.63
N LEU A 245 -16.41 -2.80 -3.38
CA LEU A 245 -15.88 -1.64 -2.68
C LEU A 245 -14.74 -1.99 -1.73
N PHE A 246 -13.95 -0.98 -1.39
CA PHE A 246 -13.05 -1.00 -0.24
C PHE A 246 -13.69 -0.27 0.94
N ARG A 247 -13.58 -0.82 2.14
CA ARG A 247 -13.92 -0.20 3.42
C ARG A 247 -12.63 0.11 4.17
N PHE A 248 -12.51 1.28 4.77
CA PHE A 248 -11.35 1.64 5.61
C PHE A 248 -11.75 2.58 6.76
N ASN A 249 -10.82 2.82 7.68
CA ASN A 249 -10.99 3.77 8.77
C ASN A 249 -10.08 4.99 8.54
N TRP A 250 -10.65 6.20 8.58
CA TRP A 250 -9.92 7.44 8.37
C TRP A 250 -8.87 7.72 9.46
N GLN A 251 -9.13 7.38 10.72
CA GLN A 251 -8.18 7.60 11.81
C GLN A 251 -6.94 6.75 11.61
N ASP A 252 -7.12 5.46 11.33
CA ASP A 252 -6.02 4.53 11.05
C ASP A 252 -5.20 5.00 9.85
N TYR A 253 -5.88 5.34 8.75
CA TYR A 253 -5.23 5.83 7.54
C TYR A 253 -4.38 7.08 7.80
N LEU A 254 -4.97 8.11 8.44
CA LEU A 254 -4.28 9.37 8.75
C LEU A 254 -3.15 9.19 9.76
N ALA A 255 -3.30 8.29 10.74
CA ALA A 255 -2.25 7.99 11.72
C ALA A 255 -1.02 7.34 11.06
N ILE A 256 -1.19 6.58 9.98
CA ILE A 256 -0.07 6.00 9.22
C ILE A 256 0.56 7.07 8.34
N LEU A 257 -0.24 7.87 7.64
CA LEU A 257 0.28 8.94 6.81
C LEU A 257 1.14 9.92 7.61
N LYS A 258 0.71 10.32 8.80
CA LYS A 258 1.50 11.19 9.69
C LYS A 258 2.86 10.63 10.09
N ARG A 259 3.02 9.30 10.09
CA ARG A 259 4.30 8.64 10.37
C ARG A 259 5.19 8.50 9.13
N ARG A 260 4.61 8.70 7.94
CA ARG A 260 5.26 8.41 6.64
C ARG A 260 5.55 9.65 5.83
N LEU A 261 4.69 10.65 5.93
CA LEU A 261 4.83 11.94 5.30
C LEU A 261 5.51 12.90 6.28
N SER A 262 6.44 13.71 5.76
CA SER A 262 6.94 14.87 6.47
C SER A 262 5.80 15.87 6.75
N GLU A 263 6.00 16.80 7.70
CA GLU A 263 4.99 17.82 8.00
C GLU A 263 4.56 18.63 6.77
N PRO A 264 5.47 19.09 5.87
CA PRO A 264 5.08 19.80 4.66
C PRO A 264 4.28 18.92 3.68
N GLU A 265 4.63 17.64 3.55
CA GLU A 265 3.87 16.70 2.72
C GLU A 265 2.48 16.44 3.30
N MET A 266 2.37 16.31 4.63
CA MET A 266 1.09 16.12 5.30
C MET A 266 0.18 17.35 5.17
N ALA A 267 0.74 18.56 5.20
CA ALA A 267 0.01 19.80 4.95
C ALA A 267 -0.53 19.87 3.51
N GLN A 268 0.30 19.50 2.52
CA GLN A 268 -0.14 19.40 1.12
C GLN A 268 -1.23 18.35 0.94
N PHE A 269 -1.08 17.20 1.61
CA PHE A 269 -2.10 16.16 1.64
C PHE A 269 -3.43 16.73 2.18
N ALA A 270 -3.43 17.31 3.37
CA ALA A 270 -4.62 17.88 3.98
C ALA A 270 -5.30 18.94 3.09
N ALA A 271 -4.52 19.84 2.49
CA ALA A 271 -5.04 20.87 1.59
C ALA A 271 -5.73 20.29 0.35
N ALA A 272 -5.15 19.26 -0.27
CA ALA A 272 -5.77 18.61 -1.42
C ALA A 272 -7.08 17.91 -1.00
N ILE A 273 -7.09 17.24 0.15
CA ILE A 273 -8.31 16.58 0.63
C ILE A 273 -9.39 17.61 0.93
N ASP A 274 -9.07 18.72 1.61
CA ASP A 274 -10.02 19.81 1.88
C ASP A 274 -10.61 20.38 0.57
N SER A 275 -9.77 20.56 -0.47
CA SER A 275 -10.23 21.07 -1.77
C SER A 275 -11.13 20.07 -2.51
N ASN A 276 -10.90 18.77 -2.37
CA ASN A 276 -11.65 17.74 -3.08
C ASN A 276 -12.87 17.25 -2.27
N ALA A 277 -12.90 17.53 -0.97
CA ALA A 277 -13.91 17.03 -0.05
C ALA A 277 -15.37 17.31 -0.46
N PRO A 278 -15.76 18.53 -0.88
CA PRO A 278 -17.15 18.82 -1.22
C PRO A 278 -17.74 17.92 -2.33
N SER A 279 -16.88 17.40 -3.22
CA SER A 279 -17.28 16.50 -4.30
C SER A 279 -17.54 15.06 -3.83
N HIS A 280 -17.13 14.71 -2.60
CA HIS A 280 -16.91 13.34 -2.17
C HIS A 280 -17.55 12.98 -0.83
N PHE A 281 -17.57 13.93 0.11
CA PHE A 281 -18.15 13.70 1.41
C PHE A 281 -19.64 14.01 1.39
N ILE A 282 -20.37 13.17 2.08
CA ILE A 282 -21.79 13.35 2.29
C ILE A 282 -21.90 14.23 3.54
N HIS A 283 -22.15 15.52 3.34
CA HIS A 283 -22.49 16.47 4.41
C HIS A 283 -23.99 16.57 4.56
#